data_AF-A0A7X6SJA6-F1
#
_entry.id   AF-A0A7X6SJA6-F1
#
_cell.length_a   1.000
_cell.length_b   1.000
_cell.length_c   1.000
_cell.angle_alpha   90.00
_cell.angle_beta   90.00
_cell.angle_gamma   90.00
#
_symmetry.space_group_name_H-M   'P 1'
#
loop_
_entity.id
_entity.type
_entity.pdbx_description
1 polymer ?
#
loop_
_entity_poly.entity_id
_entity_poly.type
_entity_poly.pdbx_seq_one_letter_code
_entity_poly.pdbx_strand_id
1 'polypeptide(L)' 'VDLYEAGRLKLDELVSATYPLEDFQKALDELHEGKLARGVLTMD' A
#
# COMPACT_ATOMS: atom_id res chain seq x y z
N VAL A 1 -8.05 14.42 8.64
CA VAL A 1 -7.47 14.15 7.30
C VAL A 1 -6.70 15.38 6.78
N ASP A 2 -6.94 16.51 7.43
CA ASP A 2 -6.43 17.86 7.22
C ASP A 2 -4.94 17.96 6.90
N LEU A 3 -4.06 17.15 7.49
CA LEU A 3 -2.62 17.20 7.18
C LEU A 3 -2.27 16.56 5.83
N TYR A 4 -2.96 15.48 5.46
CA TYR A 4 -2.82 14.85 4.15
C TYR A 4 -3.44 15.73 3.06
N GLU A 5 -4.66 16.23 3.31
CA GLU A 5 -5.35 17.16 2.40
C GLU A 5 -4.60 18.48 2.23
N ALA A 6 -3.97 19.00 3.28
CA ALA A 6 -3.12 20.19 3.20
C ALA A 6 -1.74 19.93 2.55
N GLY A 7 -1.47 18.70 2.07
CA GLY A 7 -0.19 18.33 1.44
C GLY A 7 1.00 18.31 2.39
N ARG A 8 0.76 18.37 3.71
CA ARG A 8 1.78 18.41 4.76
C ARG A 8 2.19 17.02 5.26
N LEU A 9 1.42 16.00 4.90
CA LEU A 9 1.69 14.60 5.17
C LEU A 9 1.69 13.83 3.85
N LYS A 10 2.82 13.23 3.49
CA LYS A 10 2.97 12.48 2.25
C LYS A 10 2.74 11.00 2.50
N LEU A 11 1.49 10.55 2.33
CA LEU A 11 1.15 9.14 2.54
C LEU A 11 1.40 8.29 1.29
N ASP A 12 1.26 8.88 0.10
CA ASP A 12 1.41 8.15 -1.16
C ASP A 12 2.85 7.65 -1.37
N GLU A 13 3.84 8.43 -0.95
CA GLU A 13 5.26 8.03 -1.01
C GLU A 13 5.58 6.82 -0.13
N LEU A 14 4.74 6.49 0.85
CA LEU A 14 4.93 5.34 1.72
C LEU A 14 4.41 4.04 1.09
N VAL A 15 3.61 4.11 0.02
CA VAL A 15 3.08 2.92 -0.65
C VAL A 15 4.19 2.29 -1.49
N SER A 16 4.62 1.09 -1.11
CA SER A 16 5.71 0.39 -1.78
C SER A 16 5.21 -0.44 -2.96
N ALA A 17 3.96 -0.90 -2.92
CA ALA A 17 3.33 -1.65 -4.00
C ALA A 17 1.80 -1.55 -3.92
N THR A 18 1.16 -1.79 -5.07
CA THR A 18 -0.28 -1.82 -5.23
C THR A 18 -0.66 -3.14 -5.90
N TYR A 19 -1.67 -3.83 -5.38
CA TYR A 19 -2.12 -5.13 -5.86
C TYR A 19 -3.63 -5.10 -6.11
N PRO A 20 -4.12 -5.74 -7.19
CA PRO A 20 -5.54 -5.98 -7.30
C PRO A 20 -5.99 -6.95 -6.19
N LEU A 21 -7.26 -6.88 -5.76
CA LEU A 21 -7.76 -7.73 -4.67
C LEU A 21 -7.58 -9.22 -4.95
N GLU A 22 -7.67 -9.65 -6.21
CA GLU A 22 -7.42 -11.04 -6.63
C GLU A 22 -6.01 -11.56 -6.28
N ASP A 23 -5.03 -10.65 -6.17
CA ASP A 23 -3.64 -10.95 -5.83
C ASP A 23 -3.37 -10.87 -4.30
N PHE A 24 -4.40 -10.89 -3.46
CA PHE A 24 -4.24 -10.76 -2.00
C PHE A 24 -3.23 -11.73 -1.40
N GLN A 25 -3.23 -13.00 -1.84
CA GLN A 25 -2.31 -14.01 -1.33
C GLN A 25 -0.85 -13.65 -1.61
N LYS A 26 -0.57 -13.13 -2.81
CA LYS A 26 0.77 -12.67 -3.20
C LYS A 26 1.23 -11.49 -2.33
N ALA A 27 0.34 -10.53 -2.07
CA ALA A 27 0.64 -9.40 -1.19
C ALA A 27 0.98 -9.86 0.24
N LEU A 28 0.27 -10.89 0.75
CA LEU A 28 0.57 -11.49 2.06
C LEU A 28 1.93 -12.21 2.08
N ASP A 29 2.23 -12.99 1.05
CA ASP A 29 3.50 -13.72 0.96
C ASP A 29 4.68 -12.74 0.92
N GLU A 30 4.59 -11.68 0.09
CA GLU A 30 5.62 -10.64 0.01
C GLU A 30 5.77 -9.83 1.32
N LEU A 31 4.68 -9.65 2.07
CA LEU A 31 4.72 -9.06 3.41
C LEU A 31 5.45 -9.95 4.41
N HIS A 32 5.17 -11.25 4.42
CA HIS A 32 5.85 -12.21 5.30
C HIS A 32 7.34 -12.37 4.97
N GLU A 33 7.70 -12.27 3.70
CA GLU A 33 9.09 -12.29 3.24
C GLU A 33 9.85 -10.97 3.50
N GLY A 34 9.17 -9.94 4.01
CA GLY A 34 9.74 -8.62 4.29
C GLY A 34 10.06 -7.80 3.03
N LYS A 35 9.51 -8.18 1.87
CA LYS A 35 9.65 -7.47 0.60
C LYS A 35 8.67 -6.30 0.48
N LEU A 36 7.53 -6.39 1.15
CA LEU A 36 6.51 -5.36 1.18
C LEU A 36 6.55 -4.58 2.50
N ALA A 37 6.76 -3.26 2.45
CA ALA A 37 6.64 -2.40 3.64
C ALA A 37 5.19 -1.91 3.83
N ARG A 38 4.58 -1.36 2.78
CA ARG A 38 3.15 -0.96 2.79
C ARG A 38 2.51 -1.23 1.43
N GLY A 39 1.52 -2.11 1.41
CA GLY A 39 0.71 -2.42 0.23
C GLY A 39 -0.65 -1.75 0.27
N VAL A 40 -1.18 -1.43 -0.92
CA VAL A 40 -2.57 -1.03 -1.12
C VAL A 40 -3.27 -2.08 -1.99
N LEU A 41 -4.45 -2.51 -1.57
CA LEU A 41 -5.31 -3.38 -2.36
C LEU A 41 -6.32 -2.55 -3.13
N THR A 42 -6.52 -2.87 -4.40
CA THR A 42 -7.42 -2.13 -5.27
C THR A 42 -8.55 -3.03 -5.78
N MET A 43 -9.69 -2.42 -6.11
CA MET A 43 -10.97 -3.09 -6.40
C MET A 43 -11.48 -2.84 -7.83
N ASP A 44 -10.63 -2.19 -8.64
CA ASP A 44 -10.85 -1.79 -10.03
C ASP A 44 -10.83 -2.98 -11.00
#